data_AF-A0A1S9ZYN1-F1
#
_entry.id   AF-A0A1S9ZYN1-F1
#
_cell.length_a   1.000
_cell.length_b   1.000
_cell.length_c   1.000
_cell.angle_alpha   90.00
_cell.angle_beta   90.00
_cell.angle_gamma   90.00
#
_symmetry.space_group_name_H-M   'P 1'
#
loop_
_entity.id
_entity.type
_entity.pdbx_description
1 polymer ?
#
loop_
_entity_poly.entity_id
_entity_poly.type
_entity_poly.pdbx_seq_one_letter_code
_entity_poly.pdbx_strand_id
1 'polypeptide(L)'
;MHTQRFYKQSFSSQSFPNQNFFIQNFYATSFYLKNLCVKFSHHSFSQSFIKPRAKRFKKPQAKPQAKQAGFSLLEVLVALLVFSFAALGMMALYLRAGQTTHHAATYAHMASLIAAQNEAVRLMTDEQKRHYANLLSAVNQQAASDLSAYRAAASALKAQDCQASCAPNELVAAYAYQAAHTALAHDARFNAVFCADNPKQLCLIAAWGQTQAIISDTVRTDVQDGAGVACAFGDGRYHQGAQCIVVKSY
;
A
#
# COMPACT_ATOMS: atom_id res chain seq x y z
N MET A 1 28.25 11.77 -10.28
CA MET A 1 27.04 12.32 -9.63
C MET A 1 26.51 13.46 -10.48
N HIS A 2 25.49 13.21 -11.30
CA HIS A 2 24.87 14.23 -12.15
C HIS A 2 23.49 14.58 -11.60
N THR A 3 23.36 15.76 -11.00
CA THR A 3 22.06 16.36 -10.69
C THR A 3 21.49 17.00 -11.97
N GLN A 4 20.46 16.39 -12.55
CA GLN A 4 19.68 17.06 -13.59
C GLN A 4 18.61 17.95 -12.95
N ARG A 5 18.64 19.24 -13.28
CA ARG A 5 17.54 20.18 -12.98
C ARG A 5 16.53 20.10 -14.12
N PHE A 6 15.33 19.64 -13.83
CA PHE A 6 14.23 19.70 -14.79
C PHE A 6 13.60 21.10 -14.76
N TYR A 7 13.64 21.79 -15.89
CA TYR A 7 12.92 23.04 -16.12
C TYR A 7 11.61 22.71 -16.85
N LYS A 8 10.48 23.14 -16.26
CA LYS A 8 9.16 23.32 -16.88
C LYS A 8 8.69 22.20 -17.84
N GLN A 9 7.90 21.27 -17.31
CA GLN A 9 6.98 20.47 -18.14
C GLN A 9 5.56 20.58 -17.56
N SER A 10 4.62 20.95 -18.42
CA SER A 10 3.20 21.00 -18.10
C SER A 10 2.73 19.61 -17.67
N PHE A 11 2.31 19.49 -16.42
CA PHE A 11 1.87 18.21 -15.84
C PHE A 11 0.38 18.01 -16.17
N SER A 12 0.10 17.17 -17.16
CA SER A 12 -1.25 16.67 -17.46
C SER A 12 -1.39 15.30 -16.84
N SER A 13 -2.41 15.09 -16.00
CA SER A 13 -2.65 13.83 -15.32
C SER A 13 -3.15 12.77 -16.32
N GLN A 14 -2.23 12.00 -16.89
CA GLN A 14 -2.53 10.67 -17.40
C GLN A 14 -1.80 9.66 -16.51
N SER A 15 -2.54 8.63 -16.11
CA SER A 15 -2.19 7.55 -15.20
C SER A 15 -0.77 6.99 -15.41
N PHE A 16 0.03 6.93 -14.35
CA PHE A 16 1.29 6.18 -14.32
C PHE A 16 1.18 4.98 -13.38
N PRO A 17 1.62 3.77 -13.80
CA PRO A 17 1.68 2.60 -12.94
C PRO A 17 2.97 2.57 -12.11
N ASN A 18 2.82 2.14 -10.85
CA ASN A 18 3.83 1.56 -9.96
C ASN A 18 5.31 1.89 -10.21
N GLN A 19 5.80 2.99 -9.62
CA GLN A 19 7.17 3.06 -9.08
C GLN A 19 7.20 3.95 -7.83
N ASN A 20 7.90 3.49 -6.78
CA ASN A 20 8.11 4.21 -5.53
C ASN A 20 8.90 5.50 -5.77
N PHE A 21 8.26 6.65 -5.63
CA PHE A 21 8.96 7.95 -5.60
C PHE A 21 8.95 8.52 -4.19
N PHE A 22 10.14 8.89 -3.72
CA PHE A 22 10.34 9.66 -2.50
C PHE A 22 10.50 11.13 -2.91
N ILE A 23 9.49 11.97 -2.65
CA ILE A 23 9.54 13.40 -2.98
C ILE A 23 10.03 14.16 -1.75
N GLN A 24 11.33 14.48 -1.71
CA GLN A 24 11.85 15.52 -0.81
C GLN A 24 11.90 16.84 -1.59
N ASN A 25 11.10 17.82 -1.12
CA ASN A 25 10.97 19.18 -1.65
C ASN A 25 10.12 19.32 -2.93
N PHE A 26 8.80 19.44 -2.73
CA PHE A 26 7.87 19.85 -3.78
C PHE A 26 7.74 21.38 -3.82
N TYR A 27 8.12 22.00 -4.93
CA TYR A 27 7.88 23.42 -5.20
C TYR A 27 6.93 23.57 -6.39
N ALA A 28 5.67 23.92 -6.14
CA ALA A 28 4.71 24.24 -7.19
C ALA A 28 4.67 25.75 -7.45
N THR A 29 4.93 26.17 -8.68
CA THR A 29 4.87 27.59 -9.08
C THR A 29 3.50 28.04 -9.58
N SER A 30 2.59 27.11 -9.94
CA SER A 30 1.20 27.41 -10.33
C SER A 30 0.35 26.16 -10.21
N PHE A 31 -0.89 26.30 -9.73
CA PHE A 31 -1.89 25.24 -9.67
C PHE A 31 -3.12 25.67 -10.48
N TYR A 32 -3.58 24.80 -11.39
CA TYR A 32 -4.76 25.07 -12.22
C TYR A 32 -5.92 24.21 -11.73
N LEU A 33 -6.91 24.83 -11.09
CA LEU A 33 -8.24 24.26 -10.94
C LEU A 33 -9.11 24.88 -12.02
N LYS A 34 -9.95 24.09 -12.70
CA LYS A 34 -10.92 24.63 -13.67
C LYS A 34 -11.74 25.70 -12.94
N ASN A 35 -11.55 26.96 -13.36
CA ASN A 35 -12.15 28.22 -12.86
C ASN A 35 -11.44 29.00 -11.75
N LEU A 36 -10.21 28.67 -11.34
CA LEU A 36 -9.43 29.55 -10.43
C LEU A 36 -7.94 29.57 -10.79
N CYS A 37 -7.40 30.77 -11.05
CA CYS A 37 -5.97 30.98 -11.30
C CYS A 37 -5.40 31.88 -10.19
N VAL A 38 -4.54 31.32 -9.34
CA VAL A 38 -3.83 32.07 -8.28
C VAL A 38 -2.37 32.21 -8.69
N LYS A 39 -1.93 33.46 -8.90
CA LYS A 39 -0.57 33.79 -9.36
C LYS A 39 0.24 34.33 -8.17
N PHE A 40 1.25 33.59 -7.72
CA PHE A 40 2.18 34.08 -6.70
C PHE A 40 3.28 34.92 -7.38
N SER A 41 3.43 36.18 -6.95
CA SER A 41 4.46 37.08 -7.47
C SER A 41 5.73 36.98 -6.62
N HIS A 42 6.84 36.57 -7.23
CA HIS A 42 8.16 36.56 -6.60
C HIS A 42 8.78 37.97 -6.66
N HIS A 43 8.98 38.62 -5.51
CA HIS A 43 9.89 39.77 -5.43
C HIS A 43 11.34 39.27 -5.39
N SER A 44 12.06 39.44 -6.50
CA SER A 44 13.50 39.15 -6.61
C SER A 44 14.31 40.41 -6.22
N PHE A 45 15.18 40.28 -5.22
CA PHE A 45 16.04 41.36 -4.73
C PHE A 45 17.34 41.39 -5.56
N SER A 46 17.45 42.34 -6.49
CA SER A 46 18.67 42.57 -7.28
C SER A 46 19.45 43.75 -6.70
N GLN A 47 20.67 43.49 -6.20
CA GLN A 47 21.60 44.54 -5.76
C GLN A 47 22.35 45.10 -6.97
N SER A 48 22.18 46.39 -7.25
CA SER A 48 22.92 47.11 -8.29
C SER A 48 24.00 48.03 -7.71
N PHE A 49 25.18 47.93 -8.34
CA PHE A 49 26.42 48.68 -8.09
C PHE A 49 26.23 50.21 -8.17
N ILE A 50 26.71 50.94 -7.16
CA ILE A 50 26.62 52.41 -7.07
C ILE A 50 27.88 53.06 -7.67
N LYS A 51 27.73 53.93 -8.69
CA LYS A 51 28.75 54.91 -9.10
C LYS A 51 28.56 56.23 -8.32
N PRO A 52 29.64 56.92 -7.89
CA PRO A 52 29.51 58.16 -7.13
C PRO A 52 29.16 59.32 -8.05
N ARG A 53 28.03 59.99 -7.78
CA ARG A 53 27.65 61.25 -8.43
C ARG A 53 27.61 62.35 -7.38
N ALA A 54 28.19 63.51 -7.73
CA ALA A 54 28.46 64.66 -6.87
C ALA A 54 27.33 65.03 -5.89
N LYS A 55 27.71 65.28 -4.63
CA LYS A 55 26.82 65.69 -3.54
C LYS A 55 26.29 67.11 -3.79
N ARG A 56 25.04 67.20 -4.23
CA ARG A 56 24.23 68.42 -4.06
C ARG A 56 23.57 68.31 -2.68
N PHE A 57 23.94 69.19 -1.75
CA PHE A 57 23.29 69.31 -0.44
C PHE A 57 21.79 69.59 -0.66
N LYS A 58 20.95 68.57 -0.46
CA LYS A 58 19.51 68.72 -0.32
C LYS A 58 19.20 68.85 1.17
N LYS A 59 18.34 69.83 1.49
CA LYS A 59 17.77 70.10 2.83
C LYS A 59 17.31 68.81 3.52
N PRO A 60 17.34 68.73 4.87
CA PRO A 60 16.91 67.54 5.61
C PRO A 60 15.44 67.27 5.30
N GLN A 61 15.18 66.27 4.46
CA GLN A 61 13.83 65.76 4.28
C GLN A 61 13.51 64.93 5.51
N ALA A 62 12.42 65.30 6.19
CA ALA A 62 11.87 64.56 7.31
C ALA A 62 11.78 63.08 6.95
N LYS A 63 12.30 62.20 7.82
CA LYS A 63 12.13 60.75 7.69
C LYS A 63 10.64 60.46 7.50
N PRO A 64 10.20 59.83 6.40
CA PRO A 64 8.82 59.37 6.34
C PRO A 64 8.68 58.32 7.43
N GLN A 65 7.84 58.62 8.42
CA GLN A 65 7.41 57.63 9.41
C GLN A 65 6.87 56.44 8.62
N ALA A 66 7.45 55.27 8.85
CA ALA A 66 6.94 54.03 8.27
C ALA A 66 5.50 53.89 8.75
N LYS A 67 4.53 54.14 7.86
CA LYS A 67 3.12 53.91 8.15
C LYS A 67 2.99 52.43 8.48
N GLN A 68 2.61 52.11 9.72
CA GLN A 68 2.18 50.76 10.07
C GLN A 68 0.97 50.44 9.18
N ALA A 69 1.18 49.61 8.16
CA ALA A 69 0.08 49.03 7.40
C ALA A 69 -0.56 47.98 8.31
N GLY A 70 -1.65 48.36 8.97
CA GLY A 70 -2.51 47.39 9.65
C GLY A 70 -3.06 46.40 8.63
N PHE A 71 -3.09 45.12 8.98
CA PHE A 71 -3.76 44.12 8.16
C PHE A 71 -5.26 44.39 8.15
N SER A 72 -5.86 44.38 6.97
CA SER A 72 -7.31 44.53 6.85
C SER A 72 -7.99 43.26 7.37
N LEU A 73 -9.08 43.40 8.12
CA LEU A 73 -9.84 42.25 8.65
C LEU A 73 -10.31 41.31 7.54
N LEU A 74 -10.59 41.85 6.34
CA LEU A 74 -10.96 41.08 5.16
C LEU A 74 -9.82 40.21 4.65
N GLU A 75 -8.57 40.66 4.74
CA GLU A 75 -7.40 39.88 4.31
C GLU A 75 -7.20 38.65 5.19
N VAL A 76 -7.36 38.82 6.51
CA VAL A 76 -7.30 37.71 7.47
C VAL A 76 -8.44 36.72 7.23
N LEU A 77 -9.66 37.20 6.97
CA LEU A 77 -10.81 36.33 6.68
C LEU A 77 -10.60 35.51 5.40
N VAL A 78 -10.09 36.13 4.34
CA VAL A 78 -9.77 35.43 3.09
C VAL A 78 -8.61 34.43 3.30
N ALA A 79 -7.57 34.80 4.06
CA ALA A 79 -6.47 33.89 4.37
C ALA A 79 -6.94 32.66 5.17
N LEU A 80 -7.79 32.85 6.18
CA LEU A 80 -8.38 31.76 6.97
C LEU A 80 -9.31 30.88 6.12
N LEU A 81 -10.07 31.48 5.21
CA LEU A 81 -10.93 30.75 4.28
C LEU A 81 -10.10 29.88 3.33
N VAL A 82 -9.05 30.43 2.72
CA VAL A 82 -8.16 29.67 1.81
C VAL A 82 -7.40 28.58 2.58
N PHE A 83 -6.93 28.87 3.79
CA PHE A 83 -6.28 27.88 4.65
C PHE A 83 -7.19 26.71 5.00
N SER A 84 -8.47 26.99 5.30
CA SER A 84 -9.46 25.96 5.61
C SER A 84 -9.68 24.99 4.43
N PHE A 85 -9.82 25.51 3.20
CA PHE A 85 -9.95 24.65 2.01
C PHE A 85 -8.68 23.83 1.75
N ALA A 86 -7.50 24.41 1.97
CA ALA A 86 -6.23 23.68 1.83
C ALA A 86 -6.11 22.55 2.86
N ALA A 87 -6.46 22.80 4.12
CA ALA A 87 -6.43 21.80 5.18
C ALA A 87 -7.38 20.63 4.89
N LEU A 88 -8.60 20.89 4.43
CA LEU A 88 -9.55 19.86 4.03
C LEU A 88 -9.03 19.01 2.86
N GLY A 89 -8.42 19.65 1.86
CA GLY A 89 -7.80 18.95 0.73
C GLY A 89 -6.66 18.01 1.16
N MET A 90 -5.83 18.46 2.10
CA MET A 90 -4.73 17.64 2.64
C MET A 90 -5.24 16.43 3.44
N MET A 91 -6.28 16.60 4.27
CA MET A 91 -6.87 15.50 5.03
C MET A 91 -7.46 14.42 4.11
N ALA A 92 -8.11 14.81 3.01
CA ALA A 92 -8.62 13.86 2.02
C ALA A 92 -7.51 13.02 1.37
N LEU A 93 -6.34 13.62 1.11
CA LEU A 93 -5.16 12.91 0.60
C LEU A 93 -4.60 11.93 1.64
N TYR A 94 -4.54 12.33 2.91
CA TYR A 94 -4.03 11.46 3.98
C TYR A 94 -4.87 10.20 4.18
N LEU A 95 -6.20 10.30 4.11
CA LEU A 95 -7.08 9.12 4.22
C LEU A 95 -6.84 8.11 3.09
N ARG A 96 -6.67 8.59 1.85
CA ARG A 96 -6.37 7.73 0.69
C ARG A 96 -4.97 7.11 0.78
N ALA A 97 -3.99 7.89 1.22
CA ALA A 97 -2.64 7.38 1.47
C ALA A 97 -2.64 6.27 2.54
N GLY A 98 -3.43 6.43 3.61
CA GLY A 98 -3.56 5.41 4.65
C GLY A 98 -4.10 4.07 4.13
N GLN A 99 -5.18 4.09 3.34
CA GLN A 99 -5.77 2.86 2.80
C GLN A 99 -4.83 2.13 1.85
N THR A 100 -4.18 2.86 0.95
CA THR A 100 -3.20 2.27 0.02
C THR A 100 -2.00 1.69 0.75
N THR A 101 -1.55 2.33 1.83
CA THR A 101 -0.46 1.83 2.68
C THR A 101 -0.84 0.54 3.39
N HIS A 102 -2.05 0.46 3.97
CA HIS A 102 -2.49 -0.77 4.64
C HIS A 102 -2.51 -1.96 3.68
N HIS A 103 -3.07 -1.79 2.48
CA HIS A 103 -3.07 -2.84 1.47
C HIS A 103 -1.66 -3.23 1.02
N ALA A 104 -0.76 -2.24 0.84
CA ALA A 104 0.64 -2.50 0.49
C ALA A 104 1.39 -3.24 1.61
N ALA A 105 1.11 -2.92 2.88
CA ALA A 105 1.70 -3.59 4.03
C ALA A 105 1.24 -5.04 4.13
N THR A 106 -0.07 -5.32 4.03
CA THR A 106 -0.59 -6.69 4.00
C THR A 106 0.03 -7.48 2.85
N TYR A 107 0.12 -6.89 1.66
CA TYR A 107 0.78 -7.53 0.52
C TYR A 107 2.22 -7.92 0.83
N ALA A 108 3.01 -7.00 1.39
CA ALA A 108 4.41 -7.26 1.74
C ALA A 108 4.56 -8.38 2.78
N HIS A 109 3.71 -8.37 3.83
CA HIS A 109 3.70 -9.43 4.84
C HIS A 109 3.33 -10.79 4.21
N MET A 110 2.29 -10.84 3.38
CA MET A 110 1.88 -12.09 2.72
C MET A 110 2.93 -12.61 1.74
N ALA A 111 3.58 -11.74 0.98
CA ALA A 111 4.68 -12.12 0.11
C ALA A 111 5.85 -12.72 0.89
N SER A 112 6.20 -12.13 2.05
CA SER A 112 7.25 -12.66 2.92
C SER A 112 6.88 -14.01 3.53
N LEU A 113 5.61 -14.19 3.92
CA LEU A 113 5.10 -15.46 4.44
C LEU A 113 5.17 -16.55 3.37
N ILE A 114 4.70 -16.27 2.15
CA ILE A 114 4.78 -17.20 1.02
C ILE A 114 6.23 -17.59 0.75
N ALA A 115 7.16 -16.62 0.71
CA ALA A 115 8.56 -16.90 0.49
C ALA A 115 9.16 -17.82 1.56
N ALA A 116 8.84 -17.58 2.84
CA ALA A 116 9.29 -18.42 3.94
C ALA A 116 8.71 -19.85 3.85
N GLN A 117 7.42 -19.98 3.55
CA GLN A 117 6.77 -21.29 3.40
C GLN A 117 7.23 -22.03 2.14
N ASN A 118 7.57 -21.30 1.08
CA ASN A 118 8.13 -21.89 -0.14
C ASN A 118 9.47 -22.59 0.13
N GLU A 119 10.35 -21.97 0.92
CA GLU A 119 11.60 -22.63 1.33
C GLU A 119 11.37 -23.82 2.24
N ALA A 120 10.37 -23.76 3.13
CA ALA A 120 10.00 -24.90 3.97
C ALA A 120 9.48 -26.08 3.14
N VAL A 121 8.58 -25.82 2.19
CA VAL A 121 7.97 -26.84 1.31
C VAL A 121 9.01 -27.52 0.41
N ARG A 122 10.07 -26.81 0.02
CA ARG A 122 11.18 -27.37 -0.79
C ARG A 122 11.89 -28.53 -0.10
N LEU A 123 11.87 -28.58 1.23
CA LEU A 123 12.50 -29.63 2.03
C LEU A 123 11.54 -30.80 2.35
N MET A 124 10.26 -30.69 1.99
CA MET A 124 9.24 -31.68 2.28
C MET A 124 9.20 -32.78 1.22
N THR A 125 8.97 -34.03 1.66
CA THR A 125 8.66 -35.14 0.75
C THR A 125 7.25 -35.00 0.16
N ASP A 126 6.93 -35.75 -0.89
CA ASP A 126 5.59 -35.71 -1.51
C ASP A 126 4.46 -36.12 -0.55
N GLU A 127 4.74 -36.98 0.43
CA GLU A 127 3.79 -37.32 1.49
C GLU A 127 3.56 -36.15 2.45
N GLN A 128 4.64 -35.49 2.87
CA GLN A 128 4.58 -34.31 3.72
C GLN A 128 3.88 -33.13 3.04
N LYS A 129 4.14 -32.91 1.74
CA LYS A 129 3.45 -31.91 0.91
C LYS A 129 1.94 -32.16 0.88
N ARG A 130 1.51 -33.42 0.72
CA ARG A 130 0.09 -33.80 0.80
C ARG A 130 -0.49 -33.54 2.19
N HIS A 131 0.22 -33.90 3.25
CA HIS A 131 -0.23 -33.65 4.61
C HIS A 131 -0.39 -32.15 4.89
N TYR A 132 0.59 -31.34 4.50
CA TYR A 132 0.56 -29.87 4.61
C TYR A 132 -0.64 -29.26 3.89
N ALA A 133 -0.85 -29.63 2.63
CA ALA A 133 -1.96 -29.16 1.82
C ALA A 133 -3.32 -29.54 2.42
N ASN A 134 -3.45 -30.77 2.93
CA ASN A 134 -4.69 -31.25 3.55
C ASN A 134 -5.04 -30.46 4.82
N LEU A 135 -4.05 -30.18 5.68
CA LEU A 135 -4.25 -29.38 6.89
C LEU A 135 -4.75 -27.98 6.55
N LEU A 136 -4.07 -27.29 5.64
CA LEU A 136 -4.44 -25.92 5.27
C LEU A 136 -5.74 -25.85 4.46
N SER A 137 -5.98 -26.82 3.58
CA SER A 137 -7.25 -26.90 2.83
C SER A 137 -8.43 -27.15 3.75
N ALA A 138 -8.29 -27.98 4.79
CA ALA A 138 -9.33 -28.20 5.78
C ALA A 138 -9.70 -26.92 6.54
N VAL A 139 -8.71 -26.10 6.90
CA VAL A 139 -8.96 -24.78 7.52
C VAL A 139 -9.75 -23.87 6.58
N ASN A 140 -9.38 -23.83 5.29
CA ASN A 140 -10.03 -22.96 4.32
C ASN A 140 -11.45 -23.44 3.92
N GLN A 141 -11.71 -24.74 3.90
CA GLN A 141 -13.03 -25.30 3.60
C GLN A 141 -14.10 -24.87 4.62
N GLN A 142 -13.72 -24.71 5.89
CA GLN A 142 -14.64 -24.24 6.94
C GLN A 142 -14.87 -22.73 6.91
N ALA A 143 -13.95 -21.99 6.28
CA ALA A 143 -13.88 -20.54 6.40
C ALA A 143 -14.53 -19.78 5.26
N ALA A 144 -14.60 -20.35 4.05
CA ALA A 144 -14.95 -19.59 2.83
C ALA A 144 -14.24 -18.22 2.80
N SER A 145 -14.99 -17.12 2.77
CA SER A 145 -14.48 -15.74 2.85
C SER A 145 -14.60 -15.11 4.25
N ASP A 146 -15.07 -15.83 5.27
CA ASP A 146 -15.20 -15.32 6.63
C ASP A 146 -13.89 -15.50 7.41
N LEU A 147 -13.34 -14.39 7.89
CA LEU A 147 -12.10 -14.41 8.69
C LEU A 147 -12.32 -14.98 10.10
N SER A 148 -13.52 -14.83 10.66
CA SER A 148 -13.85 -15.37 11.99
C SER A 148 -13.93 -16.90 11.97
N ALA A 149 -14.54 -17.47 10.92
CA ALA A 149 -14.54 -18.90 10.66
C ALA A 149 -13.14 -19.43 10.38
N TYR A 150 -12.32 -18.69 9.61
CA TYR A 150 -10.89 -19.03 9.43
C TYR A 150 -10.14 -19.05 10.76
N ARG A 151 -10.36 -18.07 11.64
CA ARG A 151 -9.73 -17.99 12.95
C ARG A 151 -10.12 -19.18 13.85
N ALA A 152 -11.39 -19.58 13.85
CA ALA A 152 -11.86 -20.73 14.59
C ALA A 152 -11.31 -22.06 14.06
N ALA A 153 -11.20 -22.20 12.73
CA ALA A 153 -10.62 -23.38 12.11
C ALA A 153 -9.11 -23.46 12.33
N ALA A 154 -8.40 -22.34 12.23
CA ALA A 154 -6.96 -22.25 12.43
C ALA A 154 -6.57 -22.50 13.90
N SER A 155 -7.38 -22.07 14.88
CA SER A 155 -7.10 -22.34 16.30
C SER A 155 -7.24 -23.81 16.67
N ALA A 156 -7.93 -24.62 15.86
CA ALA A 156 -7.95 -26.07 15.99
C ALA A 156 -6.64 -26.74 15.54
N LEU A 157 -5.80 -26.04 14.75
CA LEU A 157 -4.43 -26.47 14.52
C LEU A 157 -3.67 -26.33 15.84
N LYS A 158 -3.01 -27.41 16.26
CA LYS A 158 -2.20 -27.39 17.48
C LYS A 158 -0.83 -26.82 17.18
N ALA A 159 -0.41 -25.84 18.00
CA ALA A 159 1.00 -25.47 18.09
C ALA A 159 1.77 -26.69 18.58
N GLN A 160 2.63 -27.25 17.76
CA GLN A 160 3.47 -28.36 18.17
C GLN A 160 4.79 -27.80 18.70
N ASP A 161 5.07 -28.01 19.99
CA ASP A 161 6.36 -27.66 20.58
C ASP A 161 7.42 -28.67 20.14
N CYS A 162 8.03 -28.40 18.98
CA CYS A 162 9.14 -29.19 18.46
C CYS A 162 10.45 -28.87 19.22
N GLN A 163 10.62 -29.46 20.41
CA GLN A 163 11.89 -29.39 21.14
C GLN A 163 12.71 -30.67 20.89
N ALA A 164 13.68 -30.56 19.98
CA ALA A 164 14.77 -31.49 19.66
C ALA A 164 14.50 -32.74 18.77
N SER A 165 13.32 -33.35 18.74
CA SER A 165 13.03 -34.45 17.78
C SER A 165 11.54 -34.53 17.42
N CYS A 166 11.11 -33.73 16.45
CA CYS A 166 9.75 -33.85 15.92
C CYS A 166 9.65 -34.99 14.91
N ALA A 167 8.57 -35.76 14.99
CA ALA A 167 8.25 -36.69 13.92
C ALA A 167 8.04 -35.89 12.61
N PRO A 168 8.32 -36.47 11.42
CA PRO A 168 8.22 -35.76 10.15
C PRO A 168 6.85 -35.09 9.89
N ASN A 169 5.76 -35.69 10.38
CA ASN A 169 4.41 -35.13 10.24
C ASN A 169 4.09 -34.04 11.28
N GLU A 170 4.70 -34.11 12.46
CA GLU A 170 4.55 -33.10 13.51
C GLU A 170 5.20 -31.78 13.10
N LEU A 171 6.37 -31.86 12.46
CA LEU A 171 7.04 -30.68 11.89
C LEU A 171 6.18 -30.00 10.82
N VAL A 172 5.53 -30.79 9.95
CA VAL A 172 4.63 -30.26 8.92
C VAL A 172 3.40 -29.57 9.54
N ALA A 173 2.84 -30.15 10.59
CA ALA A 173 1.74 -29.54 11.33
C ALA A 173 2.16 -28.21 11.99
N ALA A 174 3.38 -28.12 12.52
CA ALA A 174 3.94 -26.86 13.05
C ALA A 174 4.07 -25.78 11.96
N TYR A 175 4.55 -26.13 10.76
CA TYR A 175 4.59 -25.19 9.64
C TYR A 175 3.19 -24.72 9.20
N ALA A 176 2.21 -25.63 9.13
CA ALA A 176 0.84 -25.27 8.78
C ALA A 176 0.21 -24.35 9.84
N TYR A 177 0.43 -24.66 11.12
CA TYR A 177 0.05 -23.81 12.24
C TYR A 177 0.65 -22.41 12.11
N GLN A 178 1.97 -22.33 11.90
CA GLN A 178 2.68 -21.06 11.75
C GLN A 178 2.13 -20.25 10.57
N ALA A 179 1.91 -20.90 9.42
CA ALA A 179 1.41 -20.24 8.22
C ALA A 179 0.02 -19.64 8.43
N ALA A 180 -0.93 -20.42 8.99
CA ALA A 180 -2.28 -19.96 9.26
C ALA A 180 -2.32 -18.83 10.30
N HIS A 181 -1.54 -18.94 11.39
CA HIS A 181 -1.52 -17.93 12.45
C HIS A 181 -0.82 -16.64 12.03
N THR A 182 0.26 -16.74 11.23
CA THR A 182 0.95 -15.57 10.68
C THR A 182 0.03 -14.82 9.71
N ALA A 183 -0.74 -15.53 8.88
CA ALA A 183 -1.73 -14.90 8.02
C ALA A 183 -2.84 -14.20 8.83
N LEU A 184 -3.34 -14.86 9.88
CA LEU A 184 -4.35 -14.31 10.78
C LEU A 184 -3.91 -13.04 11.52
N ALA A 185 -2.63 -12.94 11.88
CA ALA A 185 -2.08 -11.74 12.51
C ALA A 185 -2.16 -10.48 11.62
N HIS A 186 -2.40 -10.67 10.32
CA HIS A 186 -2.52 -9.62 9.32
C HIS A 186 -3.87 -9.64 8.59
N ASP A 187 -4.91 -10.20 9.23
CA ASP A 187 -6.27 -10.31 8.70
C ASP A 187 -6.35 -10.97 7.31
N ALA A 188 -5.46 -11.94 7.08
CA ALA A 188 -5.37 -12.72 5.86
C ALA A 188 -5.61 -14.20 6.13
N ARG A 189 -5.79 -14.94 5.04
CA ARG A 189 -5.98 -16.40 5.00
C ARG A 189 -4.85 -16.97 4.16
N PHE A 190 -4.28 -18.08 4.63
CA PHE A 190 -3.27 -18.83 3.90
C PHE A 190 -3.78 -20.22 3.56
N ASN A 191 -3.44 -20.69 2.36
CA ASN A 191 -3.76 -22.02 1.89
C ASN A 191 -2.61 -22.61 1.06
N ALA A 192 -2.60 -23.93 0.96
CA ALA A 192 -1.72 -24.67 0.05
C ALA A 192 -2.53 -25.77 -0.63
N VAL A 193 -2.51 -25.78 -1.96
CA VAL A 193 -3.21 -26.78 -2.78
C VAL A 193 -2.27 -27.28 -3.86
N PHE A 194 -2.53 -28.45 -4.44
CA PHE A 194 -1.76 -28.87 -5.62
C PHE A 194 -2.13 -28.02 -6.82
N CYS A 195 -1.13 -27.60 -7.58
CA CYS A 195 -1.34 -26.80 -8.78
C CYS A 195 -2.00 -27.65 -9.88
N ALA A 196 -3.00 -27.09 -10.56
CA ALA A 196 -3.77 -27.80 -11.60
C ALA A 196 -2.89 -28.24 -12.79
N ASP A 197 -1.86 -27.44 -13.12
CA ASP A 197 -0.94 -27.71 -14.23
C ASP A 197 0.18 -28.68 -13.87
N ASN A 198 0.48 -28.88 -12.58
CA ASN A 198 1.47 -29.82 -12.12
C ASN A 198 1.13 -30.39 -10.72
N PRO A 199 0.66 -31.64 -10.64
CA PRO A 199 0.22 -32.25 -9.38
C PRO A 199 1.38 -32.58 -8.42
N LYS A 200 2.64 -32.33 -8.80
CA LYS A 200 3.81 -32.45 -7.91
C LYS A 200 4.17 -31.14 -7.21
N GLN A 201 3.62 -30.02 -7.66
CA GLN A 201 3.90 -28.69 -7.12
C GLN A 201 2.74 -28.21 -6.25
N LEU A 202 3.08 -27.54 -5.15
CA LEU A 202 2.09 -26.86 -4.32
C LEU A 202 1.95 -25.40 -4.75
N CYS A 203 0.72 -24.96 -4.90
CA CYS A 203 0.33 -23.57 -5.06
C CYS A 203 0.03 -23.01 -3.67
N LEU A 204 0.93 -22.15 -3.21
CA LEU A 204 0.78 -21.39 -1.97
C LEU A 204 -0.07 -20.15 -2.25
N ILE A 205 -1.12 -19.95 -1.48
CA ILE A 205 -2.12 -18.92 -1.70
C ILE A 205 -2.26 -18.11 -0.42
N ALA A 206 -2.06 -16.80 -0.50
CA ALA A 206 -2.42 -15.87 0.56
C ALA A 206 -3.49 -14.92 0.04
N ALA A 207 -4.62 -14.78 0.75
CA ALA A 207 -5.72 -13.92 0.36
C ALA A 207 -6.23 -13.10 1.55
N TRP A 208 -6.71 -11.89 1.32
CA TRP A 208 -7.25 -11.01 2.37
C TRP A 208 -8.54 -10.32 1.92
N GLY A 209 -9.15 -9.59 2.86
CA GLY A 209 -10.46 -8.98 2.64
C GLY A 209 -11.53 -10.03 2.32
N GLN A 210 -12.31 -9.77 1.27
CA GLN A 210 -13.40 -10.64 0.80
C GLN A 210 -12.93 -11.75 -0.16
N THR A 211 -11.61 -11.95 -0.30
CA THR A 211 -11.05 -12.98 -1.19
C THR A 211 -10.80 -14.27 -0.42
N GLN A 212 -11.28 -15.38 -0.98
CA GLN A 212 -11.02 -16.72 -0.48
C GLN A 212 -9.64 -17.19 -0.95
N ALA A 213 -8.87 -17.84 -0.08
CA ALA A 213 -7.56 -18.41 -0.43
C ALA A 213 -7.70 -19.75 -1.17
N ILE A 214 -8.47 -19.78 -2.25
CA ILE A 214 -8.72 -20.97 -3.07
C ILE A 214 -8.54 -20.67 -4.56
N ILE A 215 -8.30 -21.72 -5.34
CA ILE A 215 -8.33 -21.72 -6.79
C ILE A 215 -9.64 -22.39 -7.22
N SER A 216 -10.46 -21.68 -8.00
CA SER A 216 -11.74 -22.22 -8.47
C SER A 216 -12.21 -21.49 -9.72
N ASP A 217 -12.73 -22.25 -10.69
CA ASP A 217 -13.35 -21.72 -11.91
C ASP A 217 -14.85 -21.42 -11.73
N THR A 218 -15.47 -22.01 -10.71
CA THR A 218 -16.91 -21.96 -10.47
C THR A 218 -17.31 -20.91 -9.43
N VAL A 219 -16.39 -20.53 -8.53
CA VAL A 219 -16.60 -19.45 -7.57
C VAL A 219 -16.26 -18.12 -8.26
N ARG A 220 -17.19 -17.60 -9.08
CA ARG A 220 -16.98 -16.41 -9.94
C ARG A 220 -17.88 -15.22 -9.58
N THR A 221 -17.20 -14.14 -9.17
CA THR A 221 -17.36 -12.73 -9.59
C THR A 221 -18.65 -11.95 -9.35
N ASP A 222 -19.67 -12.50 -8.71
CA ASP A 222 -20.69 -11.66 -8.10
C ASP A 222 -20.41 -11.52 -6.60
N VAL A 223 -20.11 -10.28 -6.17
CA VAL A 223 -20.36 -9.87 -4.78
C VAL A 223 -21.88 -9.74 -4.58
N GLN A 224 -22.65 -10.71 -5.07
CA GLN A 224 -24.01 -10.96 -4.64
C GLN A 224 -23.88 -12.08 -3.60
N ASP A 225 -24.45 -11.86 -2.41
CA ASP A 225 -24.59 -12.84 -1.33
C ASP A 225 -23.39 -13.07 -0.40
N GLY A 226 -22.37 -12.19 -0.40
CA GLY A 226 -21.33 -12.22 0.65
C GLY A 226 -20.43 -13.46 0.65
N ALA A 227 -20.50 -14.28 -0.40
CA ALA A 227 -19.71 -15.51 -0.52
C ALA A 227 -18.21 -15.24 -0.76
N GLY A 228 -17.83 -14.04 -1.20
CA GLY A 228 -16.44 -13.67 -1.48
C GLY A 228 -15.86 -14.38 -2.71
N VAL A 229 -14.85 -13.77 -3.32
CA VAL A 229 -14.32 -14.18 -4.63
C VAL A 229 -13.16 -15.16 -4.43
N ALA A 230 -13.05 -16.21 -5.25
CA ALA A 230 -11.85 -17.05 -5.26
C ALA A 230 -10.61 -16.24 -5.70
N CYS A 231 -9.42 -16.70 -5.33
CA CYS A 231 -8.19 -15.96 -5.65
C CYS A 231 -7.86 -16.01 -7.15
N ALA A 232 -7.86 -17.21 -7.73
CA ALA A 232 -7.52 -17.45 -9.12
C ALA A 232 -8.36 -18.56 -9.75
N PHE A 233 -8.40 -18.56 -11.07
CA PHE A 233 -8.88 -19.64 -11.93
C PHE A 233 -7.87 -20.80 -11.96
N GLY A 234 -8.31 -21.99 -12.35
CA GLY A 234 -7.46 -23.17 -12.55
C GLY A 234 -6.39 -22.95 -13.63
N ASP A 235 -6.62 -22.01 -14.55
CA ASP A 235 -5.66 -21.59 -15.57
C ASP A 235 -4.60 -20.58 -15.07
N GLY A 236 -4.65 -20.20 -13.79
CA GLY A 236 -3.68 -19.31 -13.16
C GLY A 236 -3.98 -17.81 -13.32
N ARG A 237 -5.08 -17.43 -13.99
CA ARG A 237 -5.52 -16.02 -14.01
C ARG A 237 -6.16 -15.65 -12.68
N TYR A 238 -5.91 -14.44 -12.19
CA TYR A 238 -6.60 -13.92 -11.00
C TYR A 238 -8.05 -13.56 -11.33
N HIS A 239 -8.96 -13.77 -10.37
CA HIS A 239 -10.32 -13.24 -10.48
C HIS A 239 -10.31 -11.71 -10.38
N GLN A 240 -11.28 -11.06 -11.03
CA GLN A 240 -11.38 -9.59 -10.94
C GLN A 240 -11.71 -9.16 -9.50
N GLY A 241 -10.98 -8.17 -9.00
CA GLY A 241 -11.14 -7.66 -7.63
C GLY A 241 -10.54 -8.58 -6.55
N ALA A 242 -9.92 -9.70 -6.92
CA ALA A 242 -9.25 -10.58 -5.96
C ALA A 242 -8.04 -9.88 -5.32
N GLN A 243 -7.97 -10.00 -4.01
CA GLN A 243 -6.89 -9.49 -3.17
C GLN A 243 -6.10 -10.67 -2.63
N CYS A 244 -5.16 -11.17 -3.43
CA CYS A 244 -4.40 -12.35 -3.09
C CYS A 244 -3.07 -12.46 -3.87
N ILE A 245 -2.25 -13.43 -3.46
CA ILE A 245 -0.99 -13.81 -4.07
C ILE A 245 -0.99 -15.34 -4.22
N VAL A 246 -0.67 -15.84 -5.41
CA VAL A 246 -0.43 -17.27 -5.68
C VAL A 246 1.00 -17.47 -6.13
N VAL A 247 1.71 -18.40 -5.50
CA VAL A 247 3.07 -18.79 -5.90
C VAL A 247 3.15 -20.31 -6.02
N LYS A 248 3.74 -20.77 -7.12
CA LYS A 248 4.07 -22.18 -7.32
C LYS A 248 5.36 -22.49 -6.57
N SER A 249 5.30 -23.50 -5.72
CA SER A 249 6.43 -24.03 -4.97
C SER A 249 6.98 -25.28 -5.64
N TYR A 250 8.28 -25.53 -5.40
CA TYR A 250 9.05 -26.59 -6.04
C TYR A 250 9.11 -27.87 -5.18
#